data_AF-A0A2J8SPP9-F1
#
_entry.id   AF-A0A2J8SPP9-F1
#
_cell.length_a   1.000
_cell.length_b   1.000
_cell.length_c   1.000
_cell.angle_alpha   90.00
_cell.angle_beta   90.00
_cell.angle_gamma   90.00
#
_symmetry.space_group_name_H-M   'P 1'
#
loop_
_entity.id
_entity.type
_entity.pdbx_description
1 polymer ?
#
loop_
_entity_poly.entity_id
_entity_poly.type
_entity_poly.pdbx_seq_one_letter_code
_entity_poly.pdbx_strand_id
1 'polypeptide(L)'
;TTKAKYKTPMYPYLLPKSTSTANQLPFTLPGGQCTTVQNQFFISCSDGRTVLNKVGDEIVDRILKAHKQGQCYRVYVLLPLLPGFEGDISTGGGNSIQAILHFTYRTLCRGEYSILHRLKAAMGTAWRDYISICGLRTHGELGGHPVSELIYIHSKMLIADDRTVIIGSANINDRSLLGKRDSELAVLIEDTETEP
;
A
#
# COMPACT_ATOMS: atom_id res chain seq x y z
N THR A 1 -5.04 30.04 7.93
CA THR A 1 -6.34 29.39 7.64
C THR A 1 -6.32 27.99 8.22
N THR A 2 -7.08 27.78 9.28
CA THR A 2 -7.18 26.54 10.04
C THR A 2 -7.85 25.48 9.18
N LYS A 3 -7.16 24.36 8.87
CA LYS A 3 -7.74 23.23 8.15
C LYS A 3 -8.98 22.73 8.91
N ALA A 4 -10.14 22.77 8.27
CA ALA A 4 -11.33 22.13 8.80
C ALA A 4 -11.10 20.61 8.83
N LYS A 5 -10.81 20.06 10.01
CA LYS A 5 -10.86 18.62 10.24
C LYS A 5 -12.33 18.22 10.32
N TYR A 6 -12.81 17.41 9.38
CA TYR A 6 -14.12 16.76 9.46
C TYR A 6 -14.24 16.04 10.81
N LYS A 7 -15.04 16.60 11.72
CA LYS A 7 -15.40 15.99 13.00
C LYS A 7 -16.71 15.25 12.80
N THR A 8 -16.63 14.00 12.37
CA THR A 8 -17.76 13.07 12.39
C THR A 8 -17.77 12.39 13.77
N PRO A 9 -18.89 12.38 14.52
CA PRO A 9 -18.96 11.78 15.87
C PRO A 9 -18.95 10.24 15.85
N MET A 10 -18.90 9.61 14.68
CA MET A 10 -18.65 8.20 14.51
C MET A 10 -17.27 8.02 13.89
N TYR A 11 -16.35 7.40 14.63
CA TYR A 11 -15.25 6.68 14.02
C TYR A 11 -15.88 5.45 13.35
N PRO A 12 -15.97 5.36 12.02
CA PRO A 12 -16.33 4.09 11.40
C PRO A 12 -15.20 3.13 11.78
N TYR A 13 -15.54 2.22 12.67
CA TYR A 13 -14.85 1.02 13.08
C TYR A 13 -13.55 0.78 12.30
N LEU A 14 -12.41 0.68 13.01
CA LEU A 14 -11.32 -0.21 12.59
C LEU A 14 -12.00 -1.45 12.03
N LEU A 15 -11.96 -1.62 10.71
CA LEU A 15 -12.76 -2.64 10.03
C LEU A 15 -12.55 -3.94 10.79
N PRO A 16 -13.59 -4.51 11.44
CA PRO A 16 -13.50 -5.89 11.82
C PRO A 16 -13.28 -6.65 10.51
N LYS A 17 -12.37 -7.64 10.50
CA LYS A 17 -12.47 -8.72 9.51
C LYS A 17 -13.93 -9.17 9.60
N SER A 18 -14.69 -8.88 8.52
CA SER A 18 -16.12 -9.10 8.32
C SER A 18 -16.83 -9.93 9.40
N THR A 19 -17.87 -9.38 10.01
CA THR A 19 -18.69 -10.06 11.04
C THR A 19 -19.44 -11.32 10.54
N SER A 20 -19.36 -11.67 9.26
CA SER A 20 -19.99 -12.90 8.72
C SER A 20 -19.13 -13.71 7.74
N THR A 21 -17.99 -13.20 7.26
CA THR A 21 -17.13 -13.89 6.27
C THR A 21 -15.66 -13.97 6.63
N ALA A 22 -15.27 -13.58 7.86
CA ALA A 22 -13.89 -13.71 8.34
C ALA A 22 -13.34 -15.16 8.34
N ASN A 23 -14.21 -16.17 8.32
CA ASN A 23 -13.83 -17.59 8.42
C ASN A 23 -13.48 -18.25 7.07
N GLN A 24 -13.53 -17.52 5.95
CA GLN A 24 -13.16 -18.06 4.65
C GLN A 24 -12.26 -17.06 3.91
N LEU A 25 -10.97 -17.12 4.21
CA LEU A 25 -9.92 -16.63 3.31
C LEU A 25 -9.82 -17.64 2.17
N PRO A 26 -10.33 -17.37 0.95
CA PRO A 26 -10.34 -18.36 -0.13
C PRO A 26 -8.94 -18.57 -0.74
N PHE A 27 -7.94 -17.81 -0.27
CA PHE A 27 -6.59 -17.79 -0.85
C PHE A 27 -5.52 -17.65 0.23
N THR A 28 -5.53 -18.52 1.22
CA THR A 28 -4.31 -18.83 1.99
C THR A 28 -3.64 -20.00 1.26
N LEU A 29 -2.50 -19.74 0.61
CA LEU A 29 -1.65 -20.81 0.08
C LEU A 29 -0.97 -21.47 1.29
N PRO A 30 -1.26 -22.75 1.61
CA PRO A 30 -0.64 -23.42 2.75
C PRO A 30 0.89 -23.38 2.62
N GLY A 31 1.57 -22.81 3.62
CA GLY A 31 3.03 -22.65 3.64
C GLY A 31 3.60 -21.49 2.80
N GLY A 32 2.76 -20.64 2.21
CA GLY A 32 3.20 -19.47 1.44
C GLY A 32 3.57 -18.30 2.34
N GLN A 33 4.73 -17.69 2.09
CA GLN A 33 5.11 -16.43 2.75
C GLN A 33 4.37 -15.27 2.09
N CYS A 34 3.77 -14.40 2.89
CA CYS A 34 2.90 -13.33 2.41
C CYS A 34 3.28 -11.98 3.05
N THR A 35 3.15 -10.90 2.29
CA THR A 35 3.33 -9.56 2.82
C THR A 35 2.21 -8.67 2.32
N THR A 36 1.41 -8.12 3.23
CA THR A 36 0.33 -7.18 2.91
C THR A 36 0.71 -5.79 3.39
N VAL A 37 0.66 -4.83 2.48
CA VAL A 37 0.96 -3.42 2.73
C VAL A 37 -0.28 -2.60 2.46
N GLN A 38 -0.76 -1.87 3.45
CA GLN A 38 -1.80 -0.84 3.28
C GLN A 38 -1.19 0.51 3.64
N ASN A 39 -1.02 1.38 2.65
CA ASN A 39 -0.41 2.68 2.90
C ASN A 39 -1.07 3.80 2.10
N GLN A 40 -1.17 4.98 2.71
CA GLN A 40 -1.67 6.19 2.03
C GLN A 40 -0.74 6.63 0.89
N PHE A 41 0.57 6.47 1.06
CA PHE A 41 1.57 6.79 0.04
C PHE A 41 2.53 5.64 -0.17
N PHE A 42 2.98 5.49 -1.41
CA PHE A 42 3.96 4.48 -1.78
C PHE A 42 4.99 5.09 -2.72
N ILE A 43 5.91 5.85 -2.12
CA ILE A 43 6.99 6.57 -2.78
C ILE A 43 8.31 6.03 -2.24
N SER A 44 8.94 5.17 -3.02
CA SER A 44 10.18 4.47 -2.68
C SER A 44 10.99 4.18 -3.95
N CYS A 45 11.90 3.20 -3.89
CA CYS A 45 12.89 2.85 -4.91
C CYS A 45 13.91 3.97 -5.07
N SER A 46 14.98 3.87 -4.27
CA SER A 46 15.99 4.91 -4.14
C SER A 46 16.77 5.10 -5.44
N ASP A 47 16.92 6.36 -5.89
CA ASP A 47 17.92 6.77 -6.90
C ASP A 47 19.16 7.43 -6.28
N GLY A 48 19.20 7.51 -4.95
CA GLY A 48 20.29 8.16 -4.22
C GLY A 48 20.31 9.69 -4.36
N ARG A 49 19.28 10.29 -4.98
CA ARG A 49 19.21 11.74 -5.20
C ARG A 49 17.86 12.33 -4.76
N THR A 50 16.78 11.88 -5.36
CA THR A 50 15.42 12.43 -5.17
C THR A 50 14.61 11.58 -4.22
N VAL A 51 14.72 10.26 -4.30
CA VAL A 51 14.10 9.31 -3.37
C VAL A 51 15.21 8.48 -2.73
N LEU A 52 15.18 8.34 -1.40
CA LEU A 52 16.29 7.75 -0.64
C LEU A 52 15.89 6.49 0.15
N ASN A 53 14.63 6.37 0.59
CA ASN A 53 14.17 5.18 1.31
C ASN A 53 14.17 3.95 0.40
N LYS A 54 14.45 2.78 1.00
CA LYS A 54 14.69 1.52 0.28
C LYS A 54 13.57 0.50 0.39
N VAL A 55 12.39 0.86 0.89
CA VAL A 55 11.27 -0.09 1.09
C VAL A 55 10.92 -0.83 -0.20
N GLY A 56 10.81 -0.11 -1.32
CA GLY A 56 10.55 -0.71 -2.64
C GLY A 56 11.70 -1.53 -3.18
N ASP A 57 12.94 -1.20 -2.80
CA ASP A 57 14.13 -1.98 -3.17
C ASP A 57 14.13 -3.35 -2.47
N GLU A 58 13.85 -3.37 -1.16
CA GLU A 58 13.74 -4.60 -0.37
C GLU A 58 12.58 -5.50 -0.85
N ILE A 59 11.45 -4.92 -1.25
CA ILE A 59 10.33 -5.67 -1.85
C ILE A 59 10.80 -6.36 -3.15
N VAL A 60 11.50 -5.66 -4.03
CA VAL A 60 12.03 -6.25 -5.26
C VAL A 60 13.02 -7.36 -4.94
N ASP A 61 13.98 -7.12 -4.05
CA ASP A 61 15.02 -8.08 -3.73
C ASP A 61 14.45 -9.35 -3.09
N ARG A 62 13.44 -9.21 -2.22
CA ARG A 62 12.72 -10.34 -1.64
C ARG A 62 11.94 -11.15 -2.68
N ILE A 63 11.23 -10.49 -3.60
CA ILE A 63 10.52 -11.17 -4.69
C ILE A 63 11.51 -11.91 -5.60
N LEU A 64 12.61 -11.26 -6.00
CA LEU A 64 13.64 -11.88 -6.84
C LEU A 64 14.29 -13.08 -6.14
N LYS A 65 14.51 -12.99 -4.83
CA LYS A 65 15.00 -14.12 -4.02
C LYS A 65 14.02 -15.29 -4.04
N ALA A 66 12.72 -15.05 -3.82
CA ALA A 66 11.70 -16.10 -3.90
C ALA A 66 11.66 -16.75 -5.28
N HIS A 67 11.72 -15.94 -6.33
CA HIS A 67 11.73 -16.42 -7.71
C HIS A 67 12.94 -17.32 -8.00
N LYS A 68 14.15 -16.89 -7.63
CA LYS A 68 15.37 -17.68 -7.78
C LYS A 68 15.33 -19.01 -7.02
N GLN A 69 14.64 -19.03 -5.88
CA GLN A 69 14.52 -20.21 -5.02
C GLN A 69 13.30 -21.09 -5.35
N GLY A 70 12.49 -20.73 -6.35
CA GLY A 70 11.24 -21.43 -6.66
C GLY A 70 10.23 -21.41 -5.50
N GLN A 71 10.31 -20.41 -4.61
CA GLN A 71 9.45 -20.31 -3.44
C GLN A 71 8.14 -19.61 -3.78
N CYS A 72 7.06 -20.10 -3.17
CA CYS A 72 5.80 -19.40 -3.13
C CYS A 72 5.92 -18.16 -2.24
N TYR A 73 5.80 -16.98 -2.84
CA TYR A 73 5.86 -15.70 -2.14
C TYR A 73 4.91 -14.70 -2.77
N ARG A 74 4.19 -13.92 -1.96
CA ARG A 74 3.18 -12.98 -2.44
C ARG A 74 3.23 -11.64 -1.70
N VAL A 75 3.14 -10.55 -2.44
CA VAL A 75 3.05 -9.18 -1.95
C VAL A 75 1.73 -8.55 -2.41
N TYR A 76 0.95 -8.05 -1.46
CA TYR A 76 -0.26 -7.28 -1.72
C TYR A 76 -0.03 -5.83 -1.32
N VAL A 77 -0.21 -4.90 -2.25
CA VAL A 77 -0.08 -3.46 -1.99
C VAL A 77 -1.43 -2.80 -2.23
N LEU A 78 -2.04 -2.28 -1.16
CA LEU A 78 -3.29 -1.52 -1.20
C LEU A 78 -3.00 -0.04 -1.04
N LEU A 79 -3.38 0.74 -2.05
CA LEU A 79 -3.20 2.20 -2.11
C LEU A 79 -4.53 2.90 -2.37
N PRO A 80 -4.70 4.15 -1.92
CA PRO A 80 -5.85 4.94 -2.36
C PRO A 80 -5.79 5.11 -3.89
N LEU A 81 -6.95 5.01 -4.56
CA LEU A 81 -7.02 5.15 -6.02
C LEU A 81 -6.52 6.53 -6.49
N LEU A 82 -6.70 7.55 -5.66
CA LEU A 82 -6.21 8.91 -5.86
C LEU A 82 -5.69 9.49 -4.54
N PRO A 83 -4.65 10.35 -4.58
CA PRO A 83 -4.20 11.12 -3.43
C PRO A 83 -5.31 12.04 -2.87
N GLY A 84 -5.41 12.16 -1.54
CA GLY A 84 -6.46 12.93 -0.85
C GLY A 84 -6.14 14.43 -0.77
N PHE A 85 -6.06 15.09 -1.92
CA PHE A 85 -5.89 16.54 -2.02
C PHE A 85 -7.06 17.15 -2.79
N GLU A 86 -7.37 18.42 -2.51
CA GLU A 86 -8.35 19.18 -3.30
C GLU A 86 -7.85 19.34 -4.74
N GLY A 87 -8.73 19.05 -5.69
CA GLY A 87 -8.45 19.19 -7.12
C GLY A 87 -9.49 18.47 -7.95
N ASP A 88 -9.93 19.10 -9.03
CA ASP A 88 -10.84 18.48 -9.97
C ASP A 88 -10.10 17.42 -10.80
N ILE A 89 -10.47 16.17 -10.59
CA ILE A 89 -9.86 15.02 -11.27
C ILE A 89 -10.19 15.05 -12.78
N SER A 90 -11.32 15.64 -13.17
CA SER A 90 -11.74 15.71 -14.57
C SER A 90 -10.80 16.58 -15.43
N THR A 91 -10.04 17.48 -14.80
CA THR A 91 -9.01 18.32 -15.44
C THR A 91 -7.58 17.81 -15.22
N GLY A 92 -7.42 16.59 -14.70
CA GLY A 92 -6.11 15.99 -14.41
C GLY A 92 -5.60 16.24 -12.98
N GLY A 93 -6.43 16.80 -12.10
CA GLY A 93 -6.10 17.07 -10.69
C GLY A 93 -5.21 18.30 -10.50
N GLY A 94 -5.11 18.77 -9.25
CA GLY A 94 -4.18 19.85 -8.89
C GLY A 94 -2.71 19.42 -8.94
N ASN A 95 -1.78 20.38 -9.00
CA ASN A 95 -0.33 20.12 -9.05
C ASN A 95 0.16 19.15 -7.96
N SER A 96 -0.41 19.22 -6.76
CA SER A 96 -0.09 18.30 -5.65
C SER A 96 -0.49 16.85 -5.94
N ILE A 97 -1.66 16.63 -6.57
CA ILE A 97 -2.13 15.30 -6.97
C ILE A 97 -1.17 14.74 -8.03
N GLN A 98 -0.84 15.54 -9.04
CA GLN A 98 0.05 15.13 -10.13
C GLN A 98 1.45 14.79 -9.63
N ALA A 99 2.02 15.59 -8.72
CA ALA A 99 3.34 15.33 -8.16
C ALA A 99 3.37 14.02 -7.36
N ILE A 100 2.37 13.75 -6.52
CA ILE A 100 2.29 12.49 -5.77
C ILE A 100 2.11 11.31 -6.73
N LEU A 101 1.19 11.42 -7.69
CA LEU A 101 0.98 10.37 -8.69
C LEU A 101 2.25 10.08 -9.50
N HIS A 102 3.01 11.11 -9.88
CA HIS A 102 4.29 10.95 -10.56
C HIS A 102 5.22 10.04 -9.76
N PHE A 103 5.45 10.36 -8.49
CA PHE A 103 6.34 9.56 -7.64
C PHE A 103 5.79 8.18 -7.32
N THR A 104 4.48 8.02 -7.12
CA THR A 104 3.84 6.71 -6.96
C THR A 104 4.04 5.84 -8.18
N TYR A 105 3.79 6.37 -9.39
CA TYR A 105 4.02 5.60 -10.62
C TYR A 105 5.51 5.34 -10.88
N ARG A 106 6.40 6.26 -10.50
CA ARG A 106 7.86 6.06 -10.54
C ARG A 106 8.29 4.87 -9.68
N THR A 107 7.70 4.71 -8.49
CA THR A 107 7.97 3.56 -7.62
C THR A 107 7.37 2.28 -8.18
N LEU A 108 6.13 2.31 -8.67
CA LEU A 108 5.42 1.10 -9.08
C LEU A 108 5.87 0.58 -10.45
N CYS A 109 5.79 1.39 -11.52
CA CYS A 109 5.84 0.85 -12.88
C CYS A 109 6.46 1.73 -13.97
N ARG A 110 6.88 2.96 -13.66
CA ARG A 110 7.46 3.90 -14.64
C ARG A 110 8.93 4.18 -14.33
N GLY A 111 9.80 3.94 -15.30
CA GLY A 111 11.24 4.16 -15.17
C GLY A 111 12.01 2.93 -14.64
N GLU A 112 13.33 2.99 -14.76
CA GLU A 112 14.25 1.87 -14.48
C GLU A 112 14.28 1.45 -13.01
N TYR A 113 14.05 2.40 -12.09
CA TYR A 113 14.01 2.14 -10.65
C TYR A 113 12.72 1.45 -10.19
N SER A 114 11.67 1.44 -11.02
CA SER A 114 10.36 0.95 -10.61
C SER A 114 10.33 -0.55 -10.33
N ILE A 115 9.50 -0.96 -9.37
CA ILE A 115 9.34 -2.36 -8.96
C ILE A 115 9.02 -3.23 -10.19
N LEU A 116 7.99 -2.87 -10.95
CA LEU A 116 7.57 -3.70 -12.08
C LEU A 116 8.59 -3.71 -13.22
N HIS A 117 9.36 -2.65 -13.44
CA HIS A 117 10.42 -2.68 -14.45
C HIS A 117 11.51 -3.68 -14.07
N ARG A 118 12.01 -3.61 -12.83
CA ARG A 118 13.05 -4.51 -12.31
C ARG A 118 12.59 -5.97 -12.27
N LEU A 119 11.34 -6.23 -11.86
CA LEU A 119 10.79 -7.58 -11.89
C LEU A 119 10.64 -8.09 -13.33
N LYS A 120 10.08 -7.30 -14.25
CA LYS A 120 9.96 -7.70 -15.66
C LYS A 120 11.30 -8.02 -16.30
N ALA A 121 12.35 -7.26 -15.98
CA ALA A 121 13.69 -7.51 -16.48
C ALA A 121 14.24 -8.88 -16.03
N ALA A 122 13.88 -9.35 -14.84
CA ALA A 122 14.37 -10.62 -14.29
C ALA A 122 13.48 -11.83 -14.61
N MET A 123 12.16 -11.67 -14.70
CA MET A 123 11.20 -12.79 -14.78
C MET A 123 10.09 -12.62 -15.83
N GLY A 124 10.19 -11.65 -16.73
CA GLY A 124 9.22 -11.47 -17.81
C GLY A 124 7.81 -11.15 -17.29
N THR A 125 6.81 -11.96 -17.61
CA THR A 125 5.41 -11.77 -17.18
C THR A 125 5.07 -12.38 -15.82
N ALA A 126 5.98 -13.21 -15.27
CA ALA A 126 5.78 -13.96 -14.02
C ALA A 126 5.73 -13.07 -12.76
N TRP A 127 6.07 -11.78 -12.86
CA TRP A 127 5.93 -10.84 -11.73
C TRP A 127 4.51 -10.80 -11.16
N ARG A 128 3.49 -11.11 -12.00
CA ARG A 128 2.08 -11.18 -11.59
C ARG A 128 1.80 -12.28 -10.58
N ASP A 129 2.66 -13.28 -10.47
CA ASP A 129 2.55 -14.36 -9.49
C ASP A 129 3.04 -13.91 -8.11
N TYR A 130 3.87 -12.86 -8.06
CA TYR A 130 4.49 -12.38 -6.82
C TYR A 130 3.89 -11.10 -6.25
N ILE A 131 3.35 -10.19 -7.07
CA ILE A 131 2.86 -8.90 -6.57
C ILE A 131 1.53 -8.47 -7.18
N SER A 132 0.64 -7.95 -6.34
CA SER A 132 -0.64 -7.35 -6.72
C SER A 132 -0.76 -5.95 -6.12
N ILE A 133 -1.16 -4.98 -6.94
CA ILE A 133 -1.36 -3.59 -6.55
C ILE A 133 -2.83 -3.25 -6.77
N CYS A 134 -3.53 -2.90 -5.69
CA CYS A 134 -4.98 -2.72 -5.67
C CYS A 134 -5.35 -1.39 -5.01
N GLY A 135 -6.57 -0.92 -5.31
CA GLY A 135 -7.22 0.14 -4.55
C GLY A 135 -8.63 -0.27 -4.16
N LEU A 136 -9.28 0.56 -3.35
CA LEU A 136 -10.63 0.28 -2.84
C LEU A 136 -11.65 1.28 -3.39
N ARG A 137 -12.84 0.78 -3.72
CA ARG A 137 -13.97 1.56 -4.22
C ARG A 137 -15.27 0.94 -3.73
N THR A 138 -16.25 1.78 -3.46
CA THR A 138 -17.61 1.38 -3.11
C THR A 138 -18.63 2.08 -4.00
N HIS A 139 -19.90 1.68 -3.88
CA HIS A 139 -21.02 2.29 -4.57
C HIS A 139 -22.25 2.33 -3.65
N GLY A 140 -23.22 3.16 -3.99
CA GLY A 140 -24.49 3.33 -3.29
C GLY A 140 -25.50 4.09 -4.16
N GLU A 141 -26.58 4.57 -3.56
CA GLU A 141 -27.56 5.44 -4.24
C GLU A 141 -27.63 6.81 -3.57
N LEU A 142 -27.74 7.86 -4.40
CA LEU A 142 -27.98 9.24 -3.96
C LEU A 142 -28.96 9.90 -4.92
N GLY A 143 -30.09 10.41 -4.39
CA GLY A 143 -31.12 11.04 -5.23
C GLY A 143 -31.79 10.09 -6.22
N GLY A 144 -31.87 8.79 -5.91
CA GLY A 144 -32.41 7.77 -6.82
C GLY A 144 -31.48 7.38 -7.97
N HIS A 145 -30.21 7.80 -7.92
CA HIS A 145 -29.21 7.45 -8.92
C HIS A 145 -28.05 6.67 -8.28
N PRO A 146 -27.53 5.63 -8.96
CA PRO A 146 -26.30 4.97 -8.52
C PRO A 146 -25.11 5.94 -8.53
N VAL A 147 -24.34 5.92 -7.44
CA VAL A 147 -23.11 6.70 -7.28
C VAL A 147 -21.96 5.79 -6.85
N SER A 148 -20.72 6.15 -7.18
CA SER A 148 -19.53 5.42 -6.76
C SER A 148 -18.44 6.36 -6.28
N GLU A 149 -17.76 5.97 -5.20
CA GLU A 149 -16.63 6.71 -4.66
C GLU A 149 -15.50 5.76 -4.23
N LEU A 150 -14.26 6.23 -4.32
CA LEU A 150 -13.12 5.52 -3.77
C LEU A 150 -13.22 5.41 -2.25
N ILE A 151 -12.78 4.29 -1.69
CA ILE A 151 -12.54 4.20 -0.24
C ILE A 151 -11.12 4.68 -0.01
N TYR A 152 -10.98 5.77 0.74
CA TYR A 152 -9.68 6.40 0.93
C TYR A 152 -8.84 5.62 1.96
N ILE A 153 -7.83 4.90 1.48
CA ILE A 153 -6.89 4.16 2.32
C ILE A 153 -5.94 5.15 2.99
N HIS A 154 -6.20 5.44 4.27
CA HIS A 154 -5.33 6.26 5.11
C HIS A 154 -4.43 5.43 6.05
N SER A 155 -4.60 4.11 6.05
CA SER A 155 -3.80 3.17 6.83
C SER A 155 -2.30 3.38 6.61
N LYS A 156 -1.49 3.06 7.62
CA LYS A 156 -0.05 2.83 7.48
C LYS A 156 0.30 1.54 8.21
N MET A 157 0.14 0.44 7.50
CA MET A 157 0.20 -0.90 8.06
C MET A 157 0.96 -1.83 7.13
N LEU A 158 1.76 -2.71 7.74
CA LEU A 158 2.40 -3.83 7.07
C LEU A 158 2.12 -5.09 7.88
N ILE A 159 1.74 -6.18 7.21
CA ILE A 159 1.59 -7.53 7.78
C ILE A 159 2.55 -8.44 7.02
N ALA A 160 3.35 -9.23 7.73
CA ALA A 160 4.24 -10.23 7.15
C ALA A 160 3.99 -11.60 7.79
N ASP A 161 3.85 -12.61 6.92
CA ASP A 161 3.74 -14.03 7.25
C ASP A 161 2.66 -14.37 8.31
N ASP A 162 1.59 -13.55 8.35
CA ASP A 162 0.51 -13.62 9.34
C ASP A 162 0.98 -13.69 10.81
N ARG A 163 2.18 -13.16 11.09
CA ARG A 163 2.82 -13.22 12.43
C ARG A 163 3.42 -11.90 12.88
N THR A 164 3.81 -11.05 11.93
CA THR A 164 4.46 -9.78 12.22
C THR A 164 3.64 -8.65 11.64
N VAL A 165 3.33 -7.66 12.47
CA VAL A 165 2.55 -6.49 12.06
C VAL A 165 3.27 -5.21 12.48
N ILE A 166 3.36 -4.26 11.56
CA ILE A 166 3.72 -2.87 11.86
C ILE A 166 2.48 -2.02 11.67
N ILE A 167 2.12 -1.23 12.68
CA ILE A 167 1.04 -0.23 12.61
C ILE A 167 1.61 1.11 13.10
N GLY A 168 1.32 2.19 12.39
CA GLY A 168 1.77 3.50 12.83
C GLY A 168 1.19 4.67 12.05
N SER A 169 1.88 5.81 12.16
CA SER A 169 1.60 7.03 11.39
C SER A 169 2.47 7.16 10.13
N ALA A 170 3.58 6.43 10.06
CA ALA A 170 4.59 6.55 9.02
C ALA A 170 4.12 6.06 7.65
N ASN A 171 4.03 6.96 6.67
CA ASN A 171 3.77 6.58 5.29
C ASN A 171 5.00 5.95 4.65
N ILE A 172 4.83 5.19 3.56
CA ILE A 172 5.97 4.76 2.74
C ILE A 172 6.39 5.91 1.84
N ASN A 173 7.20 6.81 2.41
CA ASN A 173 7.88 7.89 1.71
C ASN A 173 9.06 8.40 2.56
N ASP A 174 9.96 9.18 1.94
CA ASP A 174 11.11 9.76 2.63
C ASP A 174 10.71 10.71 3.77
N ARG A 175 9.54 11.37 3.67
CA ARG A 175 9.07 12.33 4.66
C ARG A 175 8.79 11.67 6.01
N SER A 176 8.24 10.47 5.99
CA SER A 176 7.96 9.68 7.19
C SER A 176 9.14 8.79 7.60
N LEU A 177 9.93 8.26 6.65
CA LEU A 177 10.90 7.18 6.93
C LEU A 177 12.34 7.63 7.19
N LEU A 178 12.75 8.85 6.82
CA LEU A 178 14.16 9.28 7.00
C LEU A 178 14.48 9.78 8.42
N GLY A 179 13.49 9.96 9.29
CA GLY A 179 13.66 10.41 10.68
C GLY A 179 14.10 11.88 10.85
N LYS A 180 14.63 12.53 9.80
CA LYS A 180 15.04 13.94 9.80
C LYS A 180 13.93 14.92 9.37
N ARG A 181 12.72 14.42 9.16
CA ARG A 181 11.60 15.16 8.56
C ARG A 181 10.40 15.16 9.52
N ASP A 182 9.32 14.46 9.19
CA ASP A 182 8.15 14.41 10.08
C ASP A 182 8.43 13.48 11.26
N SER A 183 7.91 13.82 12.44
CA SER A 183 7.89 12.92 13.59
C SER A 183 6.79 11.88 13.41
N GLU A 184 7.17 10.61 13.46
CA GLU A 184 6.26 9.47 13.27
C GLU A 184 6.39 8.50 14.45
N LEU A 185 5.31 7.76 14.71
CA LEU A 185 5.32 6.66 15.66
C LEU A 185 4.81 5.39 14.98
N ALA A 186 5.41 4.26 15.33
CA ALA A 186 4.95 2.96 14.90
C ALA A 186 5.22 1.93 16.00
N VAL A 187 4.40 0.89 16.04
CA VAL A 187 4.60 -0.29 16.87
C VAL A 187 4.87 -1.48 15.97
N LEU A 188 5.85 -2.29 16.37
CA LEU A 188 6.10 -3.62 15.82
C LEU A 188 5.45 -4.63 16.78
N ILE A 189 4.59 -5.48 16.24
CA ILE A 189 3.86 -6.51 16.96
C ILE A 189 4.25 -7.84 16.34
N GLU A 190 4.69 -8.77 17.17
CA GLU A 190 5.05 -10.14 16.78
C GLU A 190 4.24 -11.10 17.63
N ASP A 191 3.52 -12.00 16.98
CA ASP A 191 2.75 -13.02 17.69
C ASP A 191 3.68 -14.03 18.36
N THR A 192 3.45 -14.27 19.65
CA THR A 192 4.16 -15.29 20.45
C THR A 192 3.36 -16.58 20.62
N GLU A 193 2.06 -16.55 20.29
CA GLU A 193 1.13 -17.66 20.37
C GLU A 193 0.54 -17.91 18.98
N THR A 194 0.41 -19.17 18.58
CA THR A 194 -0.14 -19.56 17.28
C THR A 194 -1.20 -20.62 17.46
N GLU A 195 -2.38 -20.42 16.87
CA GLU A 195 -3.40 -21.45 16.76
C GLU A 195 -3.07 -22.41 15.60
N PRO A 196 -3.20 -23.74 15.79
CA PRO A 196 -2.93 -24.75 14.77
C PRO A 196 -4.00 -24.86 13.67
#